data_AF-A0A965PQW0-F1
#
_entry.id   AF-A0A965PQW0-F1
#
_cell.length_a   1.000
_cell.length_b   1.000
_cell.length_c   1.000
_cell.angle_alpha   90.00
_cell.angle_beta   90.00
_cell.angle_gamma   90.00
#
_symmetry.space_group_name_H-M   'P 1'
#
loop_
_entity.id
_entity.type
_entity.pdbx_description
1 polymer ?
#
loop_
_entity_poly.entity_id
_entity_poly.type
_entity_poly.pdbx_seq_one_letter_code
_entity_poly.pdbx_strand_id
1 'polypeptide(L)' 'MTTATLTARIEELSDDQIRDVMCGLMNDFRPEADAVFAACMATAQSRMESAKFIALCQALEAAV' A
#
# COMPACT_ATOMS: atom_id res chain seq x y z
N MET A 1 8.67 -5.71 15.58
CA MET A 1 7.92 -4.45 15.32
C MET A 1 6.45 -4.75 15.54
N THR A 2 5.72 -3.96 16.32
CA THR A 2 4.28 -4.19 16.51
C THR A 2 3.51 -3.66 15.32
N THR A 3 2.36 -4.26 14.99
CA THR A 3 1.50 -3.84 13.86
C THR A 3 1.12 -2.36 13.93
N ALA A 4 0.91 -1.84 15.14
CA ALA A 4 0.63 -0.42 15.38
C ALA A 4 1.77 0.52 14.95
N THR A 5 3.03 0.08 15.08
CA THR A 5 4.19 0.87 14.65
C THR A 5 4.31 0.91 13.13
N LEU A 6 3.92 -0.18 12.45
CA LEU A 6 3.91 -0.24 10.98
C LEU A 6 2.89 0.72 10.40
N THR A 7 1.65 0.70 10.91
CA THR A 7 0.57 1.57 10.44
C THR A 7 0.93 3.05 10.59
N ALA A 8 1.46 3.45 11.75
CA ALA A 8 1.87 4.85 11.98
C ALA A 8 2.91 5.34 10.95
N ARG A 9 3.86 4.49 10.56
CA ARG A 9 4.85 4.85 9.53
C ARG A 9 4.26 4.92 8.13
N ILE A 10 3.25 4.10 7.83
CA ILE A 10 2.54 4.12 6.55
C ILE A 10 1.67 5.38 6.43
N GLU A 11 1.09 5.85 7.53
CA GLU A 11 0.31 7.09 7.57
C GLU A 11 1.15 8.33 7.23
N GLU A 12 2.46 8.32 7.54
CA GLU A 12 3.41 9.37 7.18
C GLU A 12 3.83 9.37 5.70
N LEU A 13 3.60 8.27 4.97
CA LEU A 13 3.93 8.19 3.54
C LEU A 13 2.99 9.05 2.72
N SER A 14 3.47 9.59 1.59
CA SER A 14 2.61 10.19 0.56
C SER A 14 1.86 9.13 -0.23
N ASP A 15 0.83 9.54 -0.98
CA ASP A 15 0.06 8.62 -1.83
C ASP A 15 0.94 7.96 -2.91
N ASP A 16 1.88 8.70 -3.50
CA ASP A 16 2.86 8.16 -4.45
C ASP A 16 3.79 7.14 -3.80
N GLN A 17 4.25 7.41 -2.57
CA GLN A 17 5.09 6.45 -1.84
C GLN A 17 4.34 5.17 -1.49
N ILE A 18 3.05 5.27 -1.12
CA ILE A 18 2.20 4.10 -0.90
C ILE A 18 2.07 3.27 -2.18
N ARG A 19 1.81 3.92 -3.32
CA ARG A 19 1.77 3.24 -4.63
C ARG A 19 3.07 2.50 -4.90
N ASP A 20 4.21 3.18 -4.79
CA ASP A 20 5.51 2.61 -5.12
C ASP A 20 5.85 1.41 -4.21
N VAL A 21 5.51 1.49 -2.91
CA VAL A 21 5.64 0.36 -1.98
C VAL A 21 4.76 -0.80 -2.41
N MET A 22 3.48 -0.57 -2.69
CA MET A 22 2.54 -1.64 -3.07
C MET A 22 2.94 -2.32 -4.38
N CYS A 23 3.36 -1.54 -5.40
CA CYS A 23 3.87 -2.09 -6.65
C CYS A 23 5.14 -2.93 -6.44
N GLY A 24 6.06 -2.48 -5.58
CA GLY A 24 7.27 -3.23 -5.24
C GLY A 24 6.99 -4.54 -4.50
N LEU A 25 5.89 -4.61 -3.74
CA LEU A 25 5.49 -5.80 -2.99
C LEU A 25 4.70 -6.82 -3.82
N MET A 26 4.19 -6.48 -4.99
CA MET A 26 3.38 -7.38 -5.84
C MET A 26 4.10 -8.69 -6.19
N ASN A 27 5.43 -8.66 -6.26
CA ASN A 27 6.28 -9.82 -6.57
C ASN A 27 7.13 -10.28 -5.36
N ASP A 28 6.79 -9.83 -4.15
CA ASP A 28 7.51 -10.17 -2.92
C ASP A 28 6.79 -11.30 -2.18
N PHE A 29 7.37 -12.50 -2.20
CA PHE A 29 6.79 -13.71 -1.60
C PHE A 29 7.09 -13.87 -0.10
N ARG A 30 7.70 -12.87 0.53
CA ARG A 30 7.95 -12.91 1.97
C ARG A 30 6.63 -12.76 2.72
N PRO A 31 6.36 -13.54 3.79
CA PRO A 31 5.12 -13.45 4.54
C PRO A 31 4.83 -12.05 5.12
N GLU A 32 5.89 -11.27 5.40
CA GLU A 32 5.78 -9.91 5.89
C GLU A 32 5.31 -8.92 4.80
N ALA A 33 5.50 -9.25 3.52
CA ALA A 33 5.08 -8.41 2.39
C ALA A 33 3.56 -8.26 2.34
N ASP A 34 2.82 -9.34 2.57
CA ASP A 34 1.35 -9.34 2.62
C ASP A 34 0.83 -8.41 3.72
N ALA A 35 1.47 -8.43 4.91
CA ALA A 35 1.09 -7.59 6.03
C ALA A 35 1.33 -6.10 5.75
N VAL A 36 2.44 -5.76 5.09
CA VAL A 36 2.75 -4.38 4.67
C VAL A 36 1.79 -3.95 3.55
N PHE A 37 1.53 -4.81 2.57
CA PHE A 37 0.61 -4.54 1.48
C PHE A 37 -0.81 -4.26 1.98
N ALA A 38 -1.33 -5.10 2.89
CA ALA A 38 -2.64 -4.92 3.49
C ALA A 38 -2.75 -3.60 4.28
N ALA A 39 -1.70 -3.24 5.03
CA ALA A 39 -1.66 -1.98 5.76
C ALA A 39 -1.63 -0.77 4.81
N CYS A 40 -0.82 -0.80 3.76
CA CYS A 40 -0.78 0.23 2.71
C CYS A 40 -2.14 0.37 2.00
N MET A 41 -2.79 -0.75 1.67
CA MET A 41 -4.11 -0.76 1.05
C MET A 41 -5.18 -0.12 1.95
N ALA A 42 -5.18 -0.46 3.24
CA ALA A 42 -6.12 0.12 4.20
C ALA A 42 -5.91 1.63 4.36
N THR A 43 -4.66 2.10 4.41
CA THR A 43 -4.34 3.54 4.46
C THR A 43 -4.72 4.25 3.16
N ALA A 44 -4.46 3.64 2.00
CA ALA A 44 -4.88 4.19 0.72
C ALA A 44 -6.41 4.35 0.65
N GLN A 45 -7.15 3.31 1.04
CA GLN A 45 -8.61 3.32 1.03
C GLN A 45 -9.20 4.36 2.00
N SER A 46 -8.55 4.61 3.14
CA SER A 46 -9.09 5.51 4.17
C SER A 46 -8.90 6.99 3.85
N ARG A 47 -7.86 7.36 3.08
CA ARG A 47 -7.49 8.78 2.88
C ARG A 47 -7.47 9.24 1.41
N MET A 48 -7.30 8.34 0.44
CA MET A 48 -7.27 8.73 -0.97
C MET A 48 -8.68 9.06 -1.45
N GLU A 49 -8.79 10.08 -2.29
CA GLU A 49 -10.01 10.30 -3.06
C GLU A 49 -10.28 9.10 -3.97
N SER A 50 -11.57 8.77 -4.19
CA SER A 50 -11.97 7.56 -4.92
C SER A 50 -11.33 7.45 -6.31
N ALA A 51 -11.15 8.57 -7.03
CA ALA A 51 -10.50 8.57 -8.33
C ALA A 51 -9.02 8.16 -8.26
N LYS A 52 -8.29 8.64 -7.24
CA LYS A 52 -6.88 8.27 -7.01
C LYS A 52 -6.75 6.80 -6.58
N PHE A 53 -7.67 6.34 -5.72
CA PHE A 53 -7.69 4.95 -5.29
C PHE A 53 -7.96 3.99 -6.46
N ILE A 54 -8.90 4.33 -7.35
CA ILE A 54 -9.15 3.54 -8.57
C ILE A 54 -7.90 3.50 -9.46
N ALA A 55 -7.21 4.63 -9.64
CA ALA A 55 -5.98 4.68 -10.43
C ALA A 55 -4.85 3.82 -9.80
N LEU A 56 -4.77 3.77 -8.47
CA LEU A 56 -3.85 2.87 -7.76
C LEU A 56 -4.18 1.39 -8.06
N CYS A 57 -5.46 0.99 -7.95
CA CYS A 57 -5.86 -0.38 -8.26
C CYS A 57 -5.50 -0.77 -9.71
N GLN A 58 -5.75 0.11 -10.67
CA GLN A 58 -5.38 -0.11 -12.07
C GLN A 58 -3.86 -0.27 -12.26
N ALA A 59 -3.06 0.51 -11.54
CA ALA A 59 -1.60 0.40 -11.58
C ALA A 59 -1.11 -0.94 -11.01
N LEU A 60 -1.74 -1.44 -9.95
CA LEU A 60 -1.43 -2.74 -9.35
C LEU A 60 -1.82 -3.89 -10.27
N GLU A 61 -3.00 -3.84 -10.90
CA GLU A 61 -3.42 -4.84 -11.90
C GLU A 61 -2.45 -4.92 -13.09
N ALA A 62 -1.85 -3.80 -13.50
CA ALA A 62 -0.86 -3.74 -14.58
C ALA A 62 0.55 -4.22 -14.15
N ALA A 63 0.81 -4.35 -12.84
CA ALA A 63 2.10 -4.76 -12.28
C ALA A 63 2.19 -6.28 -12.01
N VAL A 64 1.09 -7.02 -12.22
CA VAL A 64 0.96 -8.48 -12.12
C VAL A 64 1.36 -9.18 -13.42
#